data_AF-A0A9J5ZTI0-F1
#
_entry.id   AF-A0A9J5ZTI0-F1
#
_cell.length_a   1.000
_cell.length_b   1.000
_cell.length_c   1.000
_cell.angle_alpha   90.00
_cell.angle_beta   90.00
_cell.angle_gamma   90.00
#
_symmetry.space_group_name_H-M   'P 1'
#
loop_
_entity.id
_entity.type
_entity.pdbx_description
1 polymer ?
#
loop_
_entity_poly.entity_id
_entity_poly.type
_entity_poly.pdbx_seq_one_letter_code
_entity_poly.pdbx_strand_id
1 'polypeptide(L)'
;MDNVVRLKSWYGKYLMATNEQFLLGVTGLKVVQNLPMKLDSSIEWEPIKVSSLVKFKTSYGKYLRANGGLPPFRNSVTHDVPFRHQDWILWEVDIIELLHQPE
;
A
#
# COMPACT_ATOMS: atom_id res chain seq x y z
N MET A 1 17.70 -2.19 -7.84
CA MET A 1 16.45 -1.73 -7.19
C MET A 1 15.73 -2.99 -6.72
N ASP A 2 16.26 -3.70 -5.72
CA ASP A 2 16.11 -5.16 -5.75
C ASP A 2 15.40 -5.74 -4.54
N ASN A 3 14.40 -5.03 -3.99
CA ASN A 3 13.51 -5.61 -2.98
C ASN A 3 12.11 -5.00 -3.03
N VAL A 4 11.30 -5.41 -4.00
CA VAL A 4 9.88 -5.05 -4.09
C VAL A 4 9.01 -6.27 -3.80
N VAL A 5 7.89 -6.04 -3.11
CA VAL A 5 6.87 -7.06 -2.85
C VAL A 5 5.58 -6.72 -3.59
N ARG A 6 4.80 -7.75 -3.88
CA ARG A 6 3.45 -7.63 -4.44
C ARG A 6 2.46 -8.22 -3.44
N LEU A 7 1.61 -7.37 -2.89
CA LEU A 7 0.63 -7.76 -1.89
C LEU A 7 -0.61 -8.31 -2.61
N LYS A 8 -0.76 -9.64 -2.62
CA LYS A 8 -1.87 -10.35 -3.27
C LYS A 8 -2.89 -10.79 -2.22
N SER A 9 -4.16 -10.45 -2.44
CA SER A 9 -5.25 -10.92 -1.59
C SER A 9 -5.58 -12.39 -1.85
N TRP A 10 -6.33 -13.00 -0.94
CA TRP A 10 -6.83 -14.37 -1.08
C TRP A 10 -7.64 -14.59 -2.38
N TYR A 11 -8.34 -13.54 -2.84
CA TYR A 11 -9.10 -13.57 -4.10
C TYR A 11 -8.26 -13.38 -5.36
N GLY A 12 -6.94 -13.38 -5.22
CA GLY A 12 -6.00 -13.28 -6.33
C GLY A 12 -5.78 -11.87 -6.88
N LYS A 13 -6.32 -10.83 -6.24
CA LYS A 13 -6.15 -9.44 -6.65
C LYS A 13 -4.93 -8.81 -5.97
N TYR A 14 -4.21 -7.95 -6.68
CA TYR A 14 -3.07 -7.21 -6.14
C TYR A 14 -3.50 -5.87 -5.57
N LEU A 15 -2.83 -5.44 -4.49
CA LEU A 15 -2.93 -4.08 -3.98
C LEU A 15 -2.18 -3.14 -4.94
N MET A 16 -2.91 -2.25 -5.59
CA MET A 16 -2.45 -1.42 -6.70
C MET A 16 -2.57 0.07 -6.36
N ALA A 17 -1.48 0.81 -6.52
CA ALA A 17 -1.42 2.26 -6.46
C ALA A 17 -1.84 2.86 -7.81
N THR A 18 -2.93 3.63 -7.85
CA THR A 18 -3.41 4.26 -9.09
C THR A 18 -3.06 5.75 -9.13
N ASN A 19 -3.17 6.36 -10.31
CA ASN A 19 -3.04 7.81 -10.45
C ASN A 19 -4.38 8.55 -10.27
N GLU A 20 -5.42 7.86 -9.83
CA GLU A 20 -6.73 8.48 -9.59
C GLU A 20 -6.75 9.21 -8.25
N GLN A 21 -7.27 10.43 -8.25
CA GLN A 21 -7.51 11.19 -7.03
C GLN A 21 -8.54 10.46 -6.15
N PHE A 22 -8.30 10.36 -4.84
CA PHE A 22 -9.26 9.74 -3.93
C PHE A 22 -10.52 10.61 -3.74
N LEU A 23 -10.31 11.88 -3.38
CA LEU A 23 -11.36 12.88 -3.20
C LEU A 23 -10.87 14.24 -3.71
N LEU A 24 -11.81 15.11 -4.09
CA LEU A 24 -11.46 16.46 -4.52
C LEU A 24 -10.83 17.25 -3.35
N GLY A 25 -9.70 17.91 -3.60
CA GLY A 25 -9.03 18.76 -2.61
C GLY A 25 -8.10 18.02 -1.63
N VAL A 26 -7.88 16.71 -1.79
CA VAL A 26 -6.86 15.97 -1.01
C VAL A 26 -5.74 15.43 -1.90
N THR A 27 -4.55 15.26 -1.33
CA THR A 27 -3.33 14.84 -2.02
C THR A 27 -3.24 13.32 -2.23
N GLY A 28 -4.01 12.56 -1.45
CA GLY A 28 -4.03 11.10 -1.52
C GLY A 28 -4.59 10.57 -2.84
N LEU A 29 -3.87 9.62 -3.43
CA LEU A 29 -4.29 8.87 -4.61
C LEU A 29 -4.85 7.50 -4.20
N LYS A 30 -5.77 6.96 -4.99
CA LYS A 30 -6.46 5.71 -4.66
C LYS A 30 -5.49 4.52 -4.63
N VAL A 31 -5.74 3.62 -3.69
CA VAL A 31 -5.21 2.26 -3.70
C VAL A 31 -6.40 1.32 -3.85
N VAL A 32 -6.30 0.41 -4.81
CA VAL A 32 -7.40 -0.52 -5.16
C VAL A 32 -6.89 -1.96 -5.19
N GLN A 33 -7.81 -2.92 -5.03
CA GLN A 33 -7.50 -4.33 -5.31
C GLN A 33 -7.89 -4.65 -6.74
N ASN A 34 -6.91 -4.94 -7.60
CA ASN A 34 -7.15 -5.24 -9.01
C ASN A 34 -6.22 -6.36 -9.53
N LEU A 35 -6.61 -6.98 -10.64
CA LEU A 35 -5.77 -7.93 -11.37
C LEU A 35 -5.36 -7.27 -12.70
N PRO A 36 -4.19 -6.62 -12.78
CA PRO A 36 -3.79 -5.96 -14.01
C PRO A 36 -3.50 -6.98 -15.11
N MET A 37 -3.78 -6.59 -16.36
CA MET A 37 -3.43 -7.41 -17.53
C MET A 37 -1.91 -7.62 -17.66
N LYS A 38 -1.12 -6.66 -17.19
CA LYS A 38 0.34 -6.73 -17.15
C LYS A 38 0.83 -6.32 -15.77
N LEU A 39 1.74 -7.10 -15.18
CA LEU A 39 2.40 -6.73 -13.94
C LEU A 39 3.35 -5.56 -14.23
N ASP A 40 3.09 -4.41 -13.61
CA ASP A 40 3.89 -3.21 -13.72
C ASP A 40 4.18 -2.61 -12.34
N SER A 41 4.84 -1.45 -12.32
CA SER A 41 5.25 -0.81 -11.06
C SER A 41 4.08 -0.33 -10.19
N SER A 42 2.83 -0.32 -10.67
CA SER A 42 1.66 0.10 -9.89
C SER A 42 1.31 -0.87 -8.76
N ILE A 43 1.74 -2.13 -8.86
CA ILE A 43 1.50 -3.18 -7.84
C ILE A 43 2.75 -3.51 -7.02
N GLU A 44 3.84 -2.79 -7.25
CA GLU A 44 5.13 -3.02 -6.60
C GLU A 44 5.30 -2.05 -5.43
N TRP A 45 5.56 -2.64 -4.27
CA TRP A 45 5.74 -1.91 -3.02
C TRP A 45 7.12 -2.24 -2.46
N GLU A 46 7.95 -1.23 -2.25
CA GLU A 46 9.22 -1.33 -1.53
C GLU A 46 8.92 -1.35 -0.02
N PRO A 47 9.16 -2.46 0.69
CA PRO A 47 9.01 -2.51 2.14
C PRO A 47 10.21 -1.84 2.82
N ILE A 48 9.95 -0.83 3.65
CA ILE A 48 10.96 -0.12 4.43
C ILE A 48 10.69 -0.37 5.90
N LYS A 49 11.57 -1.14 6.56
CA LYS A 49 11.45 -1.46 7.98
C LYS A 49 11.75 -0.24 8.85
N VAL A 50 10.87 0.03 9.80
CA VAL A 50 11.00 1.09 10.81
C VAL A 50 10.69 0.48 12.17
N SER A 51 11.75 0.07 12.90
CA SER A 51 11.61 -0.71 14.13
C SER A 51 10.85 -2.03 13.88
N SER A 52 9.73 -2.27 14.57
CA SER A 52 8.81 -3.39 14.38
C SER A 52 7.77 -3.17 13.27
N LEU A 53 7.67 -1.95 12.73
CA LEU A 53 6.68 -1.57 11.72
C LEU A 53 7.32 -1.50 10.33
N VAL A 54 6.49 -1.44 9.29
CA VAL A 54 6.90 -1.34 7.89
C VAL A 54 6.17 -0.20 7.20
N LYS A 55 6.87 0.52 6.33
CA LYS A 55 6.27 1.40 5.32
C LYS A 55 6.28 0.68 3.99
N PHE A 56 5.21 0.80 3.21
CA PHE A 56 5.17 0.31 1.84
C PHE A 56 5.25 1.49 0.90
N LYS A 57 6.33 1.59 0.13
CA LYS A 57 6.62 2.73 -0.75
C LYS A 57 6.42 2.35 -2.21
N THR A 58 5.77 3.21 -2.99
CA THR A 58 5.64 3.05 -4.44
C THR A 58 6.95 3.41 -5.15
N SER A 59 7.11 2.97 -6.39
CA SER A 59 8.25 3.38 -7.25
C SER A 59 8.38 4.91 -7.39
N TYR A 60 7.27 5.63 -7.25
CA TYR A 60 7.20 7.10 -7.32
C TYR A 60 7.43 7.80 -5.97
N GLY A 61 7.77 7.06 -4.91
CA GLY A 61 8.12 7.63 -3.62
C GLY A 61 6.97 8.01 -2.69
N LYS A 62 5.75 7.55 -2.99
CA LYS A 62 4.58 7.70 -2.11
C LYS A 62 4.43 6.49 -1.20
N TYR A 63 3.75 6.64 -0.06
CA TYR A 63 3.60 5.58 0.92
C TYR A 63 2.15 5.11 1.03
N LEU A 64 1.95 3.81 1.21
CA LEU A 64 0.65 3.23 1.56
C LEU A 64 0.16 3.83 2.88
N ARG A 65 -1.04 4.39 2.88
CA ARG A 65 -1.60 5.15 4.00
C ARG A 65 -2.99 4.65 4.34
N ALA A 66 -3.22 4.34 5.62
CA ALA A 66 -4.55 4.13 6.16
C ALA A 66 -5.17 5.48 6.54
N ASN A 67 -6.40 5.76 6.11
CA ASN A 67 -7.08 7.02 6.45
C ASN A 67 -8.13 6.81 7.53
N GLY A 68 -7.95 7.52 8.65
CA GLY A 68 -8.94 7.67 9.69
C GLY A 68 -9.85 8.88 9.48
N GLY A 69 -10.63 9.22 10.51
CA GLY A 69 -11.42 10.45 10.57
C GLY A 69 -12.89 10.28 10.19
N LEU A 70 -13.46 11.30 9.53
CA LEU A 70 -14.86 11.34 9.12
C LEU A 70 -15.03 10.77 7.69
N PRO A 71 -16.20 10.22 7.35
CA PRO A 71 -16.55 9.92 5.96
C PRO A 71 -16.38 11.17 5.08
N PRO A 72 -15.88 11.05 3.83
CA PRO A 72 -15.60 9.80 3.11
C PRO A 72 -14.20 9.21 3.36
N PHE A 73 -13.37 9.86 4.20
CA PHE A 73 -11.98 9.45 4.44
C PHE A 73 -11.87 8.16 5.27
N ARG A 74 -12.77 8.01 6.24
CA ARG A 74 -12.78 6.88 7.15
C ARG A 74 -12.76 5.55 6.40
N ASN A 75 -11.94 4.62 6.88
CA ASN A 75 -11.84 3.24 6.38
C ASN A 75 -11.41 3.16 4.91
N SER A 76 -10.63 4.14 4.44
CA SER A 76 -10.04 4.12 3.10
C SER A 76 -8.53 3.94 3.16
N VAL A 77 -7.97 3.47 2.04
CA VAL A 77 -6.52 3.33 1.86
C VAL A 77 -6.11 4.14 0.63
N THR A 78 -5.08 4.97 0.79
CA THR A 78 -4.51 5.78 -0.28
C THR A 78 -3.00 5.59 -0.34
N HIS A 79 -2.35 6.19 -1.34
CA HIS A 79 -0.91 6.39 -1.31
C HIS A 79 -0.58 7.87 -1.42
N ASP A 80 0.29 8.34 -0.52
CA ASP A 80 0.68 9.75 -0.42
C ASP A 80 1.99 9.93 0.35
N VAL A 81 2.55 11.14 0.34
CA VAL A 81 3.58 11.56 1.28
C VAL A 81 2.90 12.42 2.36
N PRO A 82 2.66 11.87 3.56
CA PRO A 82 1.93 12.61 4.58
C PRO A 82 2.71 13.86 5.00
N PHE A 83 2.00 14.98 5.14
CA PHE A 83 2.52 16.16 5.86
C PHE A 83 2.18 16.06 7.36
N ARG A 84 0.95 15.62 7.67
CA ARG A 84 0.44 15.34 9.02
C ARG A 84 0.04 13.87 9.14
N HIS A 85 -0.03 13.36 10.38
CA HIS A 85 -0.35 11.96 10.68
C HIS A 85 0.65 11.01 10.00
N GLN A 86 1.93 11.16 10.34
CA GLN A 86 3.07 10.38 9.80
C GLN A 86 3.01 8.91 10.22
N ASP A 87 2.30 8.62 11.30
CA ASP A 87 2.02 7.30 11.83
C ASP A 87 1.07 6.50 10.93
N TRP A 88 0.23 7.14 10.12
CA TRP A 88 -0.76 6.47 9.26
C TRP A 88 -0.16 5.72 8.05
N ILE A 89 1.15 5.87 7.81
CA ILE A 89 1.89 5.11 6.80
C ILE A 89 2.70 3.96 7.39
N LEU A 90 2.64 3.78 8.71
CA LEU A 90 3.27 2.66 9.40
C LEU A 90 2.27 1.51 9.49
N TRP A 91 2.71 0.34 9.05
CA TRP A 91 1.92 -0.89 9.04
C TRP A 91 2.59 -1.93 9.91
N GLU A 92 1.78 -2.63 10.70
CA GLU A 92 2.17 -3.87 11.35
C GLU A 92 1.89 -5.04 10.39
N VAL A 93 2.77 -6.06 10.42
CA VAL A 93 2.64 -7.24 9.58
C VAL A 93 2.55 -8.46 10.48
N ASP A 94 1.34 -8.97 10.64
CA ASP A 94 1.08 -10.21 11.37
C ASP A 94 1.22 -11.42 10.45
N ILE A 95 2.12 -12.33 10.82
CA ILE A 95 2.37 -13.57 10.09
C ILE A 95 1.40 -14.63 10.62
N ILE A 96 0.41 -15.00 9.82
CA ILE A 96 -0.56 -16.06 10.16
C ILE A 96 -0.09 -17.43 9.69
N GLU A 97 0.51 -17.51 8.50
CA GLU A 97 0.99 -18.75 7.89
C GLU A 97 2.26 -18.47 7.07
N LEU A 98 3.22 -19.41 7.13
CA LEU A 98 4.42 -19.39 6.31
C LEU A 98 4.38 -20.58 5.35
N LEU A 99 4.26 -20.28 4.06
CA LEU A 99 4.38 -21.30 3.01
C LEU A 99 5.84 -21.72 2.93
N HIS A 100 6.13 -22.96 3.32
CA HIS A 100 7.44 -23.56 3.07
C HIS A 100 7.61 -23.71 1.56
N GLN A 101 8.72 -23.20 1.02
CA GLN A 101 9.08 -23.54 -0.35
C GLN A 101 9.46 -25.02 -0.39
N PRO A 102 8.92 -25.83 -1.31
CA PRO A 102 9.39 -27.19 -1.49
C PRO A 102 10.87 -27.15 -1.90
N GLU A 103 11.68 -28.05 -1.32
CA GLU A 103 13.11 -28.23 -1.60
C GLU A 103 13.40 -28.56 -3.07
#